data_AF-J3G777-F1
#
_entry.id   AF-J3G777-F1
#
_cell.length_a   1.000
_cell.length_b   1.000
_cell.length_c   1.000
_cell.angle_alpha   90.00
_cell.angle_beta   90.00
_cell.angle_gamma   90.00
#
_symmetry.space_group_name_H-M   'P 1'
#
loop_
_entity.id
_entity.type
_entity.pdbx_description
1 polymer ?
#
loop_
_entity_poly.entity_id
_entity_poly.type
_entity_poly.pdbx_seq_one_letter_code
_entity_poly.pdbx_strand_id
1 'polypeptide(L)'
;MTRTQNDLNTTSPLTARDVYQVLKDVALGTRTMTRASNQSWNEIYNDHMPVEIDGWRLTLFNDCDSLDYCEECWSPDGRVGSLET
;
A
#
# COMPACT_ATOMS: atom_id res chain seq x y z
N MET A 1 -26.54 33.59 -5.01
CA MET A 1 -26.41 32.16 -4.68
C MET A 1 -25.10 31.68 -5.30
N THR A 2 -24.02 31.74 -4.54
CA THR A 2 -22.66 31.41 -4.99
C THR A 2 -22.51 29.89 -4.97
N ARG A 3 -22.27 29.30 -6.14
CA ARG A 3 -22.03 27.87 -6.31
C ARG A 3 -20.61 27.58 -5.83
N THR A 4 -20.48 26.91 -4.68
CA THR A 4 -19.19 26.47 -4.13
C THR A 4 -18.55 25.54 -5.13
N GLN A 5 -17.40 25.94 -5.66
CA GLN A 5 -16.60 25.14 -6.58
C GLN A 5 -15.92 24.05 -5.75
N ASN A 6 -16.22 22.77 -6.05
CA ASN A 6 -15.52 21.64 -5.45
C ASN A 6 -14.04 21.72 -5.86
N ASP A 7 -13.18 22.10 -4.93
CA ASP A 7 -11.74 21.91 -5.03
C ASP A 7 -11.45 20.40 -5.05
N LEU A 8 -11.38 19.82 -6.25
CA LEU A 8 -10.75 18.52 -6.47
C LEU A 8 -9.27 18.69 -6.11
N ASN A 9 -8.95 18.48 -4.84
CA ASN A 9 -7.58 18.45 -4.36
C ASN A 9 -6.90 17.24 -5.03
N THR A 10 -6.31 17.45 -6.21
CA THR A 10 -5.54 16.43 -6.93
C THR A 10 -4.23 16.22 -6.20
N THR A 11 -4.29 15.48 -5.09
CA THR A 11 -3.08 15.09 -4.37
C THR A 11 -2.26 14.19 -5.30
N SER A 12 -0.98 14.50 -5.48
CA SER A 12 -0.10 13.75 -6.38
C SER A 12 -0.08 12.27 -6.03
N PRO A 13 0.01 11.36 -7.02
CA PRO A 13 0.05 9.92 -6.75
C PRO A 13 1.27 9.56 -5.89
N LEU A 14 1.16 8.44 -5.18
CA LEU A 14 2.29 7.88 -4.46
C LEU A 14 3.38 7.46 -5.45
N THR A 15 4.62 7.80 -5.12
CA THR A 15 5.77 7.32 -5.87
C THR A 15 6.23 5.97 -5.31
N ALA A 16 6.94 5.18 -6.14
CA ALA A 16 7.61 3.97 -5.67
C ALA A 16 8.54 4.25 -4.47
N ARG A 17 9.13 5.45 -4.39
CA ARG A 17 9.98 5.85 -3.26
C ARG A 17 9.19 6.01 -1.97
N ASP A 18 7.98 6.59 -2.02
CA ASP A 18 7.13 6.74 -0.83
C ASP A 18 6.80 5.37 -0.24
N VAL A 19 6.37 4.43 -1.09
CA VAL A 19 6.04 3.05 -0.72
C VAL A 19 7.26 2.31 -0.18
N TYR A 20 8.41 2.41 -0.87
CA TYR A 20 9.66 1.78 -0.44
C TYR A 20 10.09 2.22 0.96
N GLN A 21 9.95 3.50 1.33
CA GLN A 21 10.34 3.93 2.68
C GLN A 21 9.52 3.24 3.76
N VAL A 22 8.21 3.08 3.54
CA VAL A 22 7.32 2.40 4.50
C VAL A 22 7.69 0.92 4.64
N LEU A 23 7.93 0.22 3.53
CA LEU A 23 8.35 -1.18 3.54
C LEU A 23 9.74 -1.36 4.16
N LYS A 24 10.67 -0.42 3.91
CA LYS A 24 11.99 -0.41 4.53
C LYS A 24 11.90 -0.25 6.05
N ASP A 25 11.05 0.65 6.53
CA ASP A 25 10.81 0.85 7.96
C ASP A 25 10.27 -0.43 8.62
N VAL A 26 9.37 -1.16 7.95
CA VAL A 26 8.92 -2.49 8.41
C VAL A 26 10.07 -3.49 8.46
N ALA A 27 10.89 -3.58 7.41
CA ALA A 27 12.02 -4.50 7.37
C ALA A 27 13.08 -4.19 8.46
N LEU A 28 13.23 -2.92 8.84
CA LEU A 28 14.09 -2.47 9.94
C LEU A 28 13.43 -2.63 11.32
N GLY A 29 12.16 -3.01 11.38
CA GLY A 29 11.41 -3.20 12.63
C GLY A 29 10.97 -1.89 13.30
N THR A 30 11.01 -0.75 12.60
CA THR A 30 10.55 0.54 13.14
C THR A 30 9.04 0.73 12.97
N ARG A 31 8.41 -0.06 12.10
CA ARG A 31 6.96 -0.13 11.90
C ARG A 31 6.49 -1.58 11.91
N THR A 32 5.23 -1.79 12.28
CA THR A 32 4.60 -3.12 12.24
C THR A 32 3.70 -3.23 11.02
N MET A 33 3.87 -4.29 10.25
CA MET A 33 2.94 -4.68 9.19
C MET A 33 2.01 -5.77 9.69
N THR A 34 0.72 -5.60 9.48
CA THR A 34 -0.30 -6.60 9.78
C THR A 34 -0.99 -7.05 8.51
N ARG A 35 -1.22 -8.36 8.37
CA ARG A 35 -2.09 -8.87 7.30
C ARG A 35 -3.50 -8.32 7.45
N ALA A 36 -4.11 -7.92 6.34
CA ALA A 36 -5.51 -7.49 6.26
C ALA A 36 -6.44 -8.61 5.77
N SER A 37 -5.89 -9.79 5.49
CA SER A 37 -6.61 -11.02 5.17
C SER A 37 -6.53 -12.04 6.30
N ASN A 38 -7.44 -13.01 6.29
CA ASN A 38 -7.41 -14.14 7.22
C ASN A 38 -6.35 -15.18 6.84
N GLN A 39 -6.01 -15.27 5.55
CA GLN A 39 -5.00 -16.18 5.04
C GLN A 39 -3.60 -15.67 5.39
N SER A 40 -2.73 -16.59 5.78
CA SER A 40 -1.31 -16.35 5.99
C SER A 40 -0.54 -16.26 4.67
N TRP A 41 0.69 -15.74 4.75
CA TRP A 41 1.62 -15.70 3.61
C TRP A 41 1.76 -17.06 2.93
N ASN A 42 1.96 -18.13 3.71
CA ASN A 42 2.14 -19.48 3.16
C ASN A 42 0.85 -20.06 2.55
N GLU A 43 -0.33 -19.58 2.95
CA GLU A 43 -1.60 -19.97 2.33
C GLU A 43 -1.85 -19.20 1.02
N ILE A 44 -1.37 -17.97 0.94
CA ILE A 44 -1.39 -17.12 -0.26
C ILE A 44 -0.10 -17.40 -1.04
N TYR A 45 0.00 -18.52 -1.75
CA TYR A 45 1.27 -18.95 -2.33
C TYR A 45 1.71 -18.18 -3.59
N ASN A 46 0.80 -17.75 -4.46
CA ASN A 46 1.15 -17.02 -5.69
C ASN A 46 0.04 -16.03 -6.06
N ASP A 47 -0.23 -15.12 -5.14
CA ASP A 47 -1.40 -14.26 -5.18
C ASP A 47 -1.17 -12.99 -4.34
N HIS A 48 -2.09 -12.05 -4.44
CA HIS A 48 -2.06 -10.77 -3.76
C HIS A 48 -2.43 -10.90 -2.28
N MET A 49 -1.59 -10.35 -1.40
CA MET A 49 -1.83 -10.23 0.03
C MET A 49 -2.05 -8.76 0.43
N PRO A 50 -3.26 -8.40 0.91
CA PRO A 50 -3.48 -7.08 1.47
C PRO A 50 -2.87 -6.96 2.88
N VAL A 51 -2.23 -5.82 3.15
CA VAL A 51 -1.57 -5.51 4.43
C VAL A 51 -1.87 -4.08 4.89
N GLU A 52 -1.79 -3.87 6.20
CA GLU A 52 -1.90 -2.56 6.83
C GLU A 52 -0.61 -2.19 7.59
N ILE A 53 -0.19 -0.93 7.49
CA ILE A 53 1.00 -0.37 8.17
C ILE A 53 0.69 1.08 8.58
N ASP A 54 0.47 1.36 9.87
CA ASP A 54 0.24 2.72 10.38
C ASP A 54 -0.82 3.53 9.58
N GLY A 55 -1.91 2.88 9.17
CA GLY A 55 -2.98 3.47 8.35
C GLY A 55 -2.72 3.45 6.84
N TRP A 56 -1.55 3.00 6.38
CA TRP A 56 -1.34 2.62 4.99
C TRP A 56 -2.05 1.30 4.70
N ARG A 57 -2.55 1.15 3.49
CA ARG A 57 -3.03 -0.11 2.94
C ARG A 57 -2.23 -0.44 1.71
N LEU A 58 -1.65 -1.64 1.64
CA LEU A 58 -0.92 -2.09 0.46
C LEU A 58 -1.43 -3.46 0.04
N THR A 59 -1.38 -3.71 -1.26
CA THR A 59 -1.59 -5.03 -1.86
C THR A 59 -0.25 -5.51 -2.37
N LEU A 60 0.31 -6.53 -1.72
CA LEU A 60 1.62 -7.08 -2.04
C LEU A 60 1.46 -8.37 -2.83
N PHE A 61 2.23 -8.57 -3.90
CA PHE A 61 2.22 -9.84 -4.61
C PHE A 61 3.20 -10.82 -3.94
N ASN A 62 2.68 -11.94 -3.43
CA ASN A 62 3.53 -13.04 -2.98
C ASN A 62 3.84 -13.94 -4.18
N ASP A 63 5.12 -14.07 -4.53
CA ASP A 63 5.65 -15.11 -5.40
C ASP A 63 6.29 -16.20 -4.53
N CYS A 64 5.48 -17.19 -4.17
CA CYS A 64 5.81 -18.34 -3.33
C CYS A 64 6.23 -17.94 -1.91
N ASP A 65 7.52 -17.74 -1.70
CA ASP A 65 8.13 -17.38 -0.42
C ASP A 65 8.77 -15.99 -0.47
N SER A 66 8.56 -15.26 -1.58
CA SER A 66 9.20 -13.97 -1.83
C SER A 66 8.19 -12.89 -2.19
N LEU A 67 8.40 -11.70 -1.64
CA LEU A 67 7.68 -10.51 -2.06
C LEU A 67 8.21 -10.06 -3.42
N ASP A 68 7.35 -9.95 -4.44
CA ASP A 68 7.73 -9.47 -5.78
C ASP A 68 7.51 -7.95 -5.91
N TYR A 69 6.27 -7.47 -5.83
CA TYR A 69 5.92 -6.03 -5.97
C TYR A 69 4.73 -5.57 -5.10
N CYS A 70 4.55 -4.24 -4.96
CA CYS A 70 3.27 -3.63 -4.51
C CYS A 70 2.41 -3.42 -5.75
N GLU A 71 1.23 -4.01 -5.79
CA GLU A 71 0.23 -3.84 -6.87
C GLU A 71 -0.48 -2.49 -6.72
N GLU A 72 -1.02 -2.24 -5.53
CA GLU A 72 -1.76 -1.03 -5.18
C GLU A 72 -1.42 -0.59 -3.77
N CYS A 73 -1.33 0.71 -3.54
CA CYS A 73 -0.99 1.25 -2.24
C CYS A 73 -1.82 2.54 -1.96
N TRP A 74 -2.39 2.64 -0.76
CA TRP A 74 -3.10 3.81 -0.23
C TRP A 74 -2.37 4.32 1.00
N SER A 75 -2.16 5.63 1.03
CA SER A 75 -1.58 6.31 2.18
C SER A 75 -2.66 6.87 3.12
N PRO A 76 -2.35 7.10 4.40
CA PRO A 76 -3.27 7.69 5.36
C PRO A 76 -3.77 9.09 4.96
N ASP A 77 -3.01 9.80 4.13
CA ASP A 77 -3.33 11.14 3.63
C ASP A 77 -4.25 11.13 2.41
N GLY A 78 -4.63 9.95 1.91
CA GLY A 78 -5.54 9.76 0.79
C GLY A 78 -4.87 9.64 -0.58
N ARG A 79 -3.54 9.76 -0.69
CA ARG A 79 -2.85 9.47 -1.95
C ARG A 79 -2.86 7.98 -2.26
N VAL A 80 -2.91 7.69 -3.56
CA VAL A 80 -2.93 6.35 -4.14
C VAL A 80 -1.75 6.20 -5.09
N GLY A 81 -1.21 4.99 -5.19
CA GLY A 81 -0.32 4.58 -6.27
C GLY A 81 -0.61 3.13 -6.67
N SER A 82 -0.34 2.79 -7.91
CA SER A 82 -0.40 1.41 -8.40
C SER A 82 0.82 1.11 -9.26
N LEU A 83 1.09 -0.16 -9.52
CA LEU A 83 2.18 -0.59 -10.40
C LEU A 83 2.08 0.01 -11.82
N GLU A 84 0.85 0.26 -12.29
CA GLU A 84 0.56 0.72 -13.65
C GLU A 84 0.62 2.26 -13.86
N THR A 85 0.75 3.07 -12.80
CA THR A 85 0.64 4.54 -12.87
C THR A 85 1.82 5.30 -12.28
#